data_AF-A0A382B5A0-F1
#
_entry.id   AF-A0A382B5A0-F1
#
_cell.length_a   1.000
_cell.length_b   1.000
_cell.length_c   1.000
_cell.angle_alpha   90.00
_cell.angle_beta   90.00
_cell.angle_gamma   90.00
#
_symmetry.space_group_name_H-M   'P 1'
#
loop_
_entity.id
_entity.type
_entity.pdbx_description
1 polymer ?
#
loop_
_entity_poly.entity_id
_entity_poly.type
_entity_poly.pdbx_seq_one_letter_code
_entity_poly.pdbx_strand_id
1 'polypeptide(L)' 'MAAGSGSRYGKLKQFDDLGPNKEFLLEFSVYDAIQNGFNHIVLITKKDNKDYLYDYLRPRIPSSI' A
#
# COMPACT_ATOMS: atom_id res chain seq x y z
N MET A 1 2.53 7.77 -2.75
CA MET A 1 3.91 7.55 -3.27
C MET A 1 4.66 6.66 -2.28
N ALA A 2 5.02 5.44 -2.68
CA ALA A 2 5.43 4.37 -1.77
C ALA A 2 6.90 3.87 -1.95
N ALA A 3 7.72 4.57 -2.75
CA ALA A 3 8.96 4.03 -3.28
C ALA A 3 10.25 4.38 -2.52
N GLY A 4 10.17 5.16 -1.42
CA GLY A 4 11.35 5.60 -0.67
C GLY A 4 12.01 4.45 0.10
N SER A 5 13.32 4.23 -0.09
CA SER A 5 14.11 3.39 0.81
C SER A 5 14.17 4.05 2.18
N GLY A 6 13.65 3.39 3.22
CA GLY A 6 13.74 3.83 4.60
C GLY A 6 15.15 3.73 5.16
N SER A 7 16.14 4.39 4.55
CA SER A 7 17.54 4.36 5.00
C SER A 7 17.74 4.84 6.43
N ARG A 8 16.83 5.71 6.92
CA ARG A 8 16.77 6.12 8.34
C ARG A 8 16.21 5.05 9.30
N TYR A 9 15.53 4.03 8.82
CA TYR A 9 14.77 3.06 9.64
C TYR A 9 15.24 1.61 9.49
N GLY A 10 16.24 1.32 8.65
CA GLY A 10 16.85 -0.01 8.52
C GLY A 10 15.97 -1.11 7.91
N LYS A 11 14.64 -0.93 7.89
CA LYS A 11 13.64 -1.79 7.24
C LYS A 11 12.75 -0.96 6.30
N LEU A 12 12.10 -1.61 5.35
CA LEU A 12 11.14 -0.97 4.45
C LEU A 12 9.91 -0.53 5.25
N LYS A 13 9.87 0.74 5.67
CA LYS A 13 8.74 1.40 6.37
C LYS A 13 7.35 1.16 5.77
N GLN A 14 7.27 0.87 4.47
CA GLN A 14 6.01 0.63 3.77
C GLN A 14 5.38 -0.72 4.14
N PHE A 15 6.18 -1.63 4.71
CA PHE A 15 5.81 -2.96 5.16
C PHE A 15 5.90 -3.11 6.69
N ASP A 16 6.00 -1.99 7.42
CA ASP A 16 5.85 -2.05 8.87
C ASP A 16 4.38 -2.36 9.17
N ASP A 17 4.18 -3.47 9.89
CA ASP A 17 2.91 -3.90 10.44
C ASP A 17 2.36 -2.80 11.37
N LEU A 18 1.26 -2.16 10.98
CA LEU A 18 0.51 -1.23 11.81
C LEU A 18 -0.80 -1.89 12.25
N GLY A 19 -1.31 -1.49 13.41
CA GLY A 19 -2.61 -1.98 13.90
C GLY A 19 -2.61 -3.44 14.36
N PRO A 20 -3.77 -3.94 14.82
CA PRO A 20 -3.89 -5.29 15.38
C PRO A 20 -3.77 -6.40 14.32
N ASN A 21 -3.98 -6.10 13.03
CA ASN A 21 -3.91 -7.10 11.95
C ASN A 21 -2.68 -6.92 11.04
N LYS A 22 -1.69 -6.11 11.46
CA LYS A 22 -0.45 -5.92 10.71
C LYS A 22 -0.70 -5.32 9.32
N GLU A 23 -1.59 -4.34 9.26
CA GLU A 23 -1.90 -3.58 8.05
C GLU A 23 -0.71 -2.71 7.61
N PHE A 24 -0.52 -2.54 6.31
CA PHE A 24 0.49 -1.63 5.77
C PHE A 24 0.03 -0.18 5.87
N LEU A 25 0.96 0.73 6.14
CA LEU A 25 0.67 2.17 6.18
C LEU A 25 -0.02 2.69 4.91
N LEU A 26 0.34 2.14 3.75
CA LEU A 26 -0.25 2.54 2.47
C LEU A 26 -1.75 2.19 2.37
N GLU A 27 -2.24 1.18 3.11
CA GLU A 27 -3.65 0.79 3.08
C GLU A 27 -4.55 1.91 3.60
N PHE A 28 -4.09 2.68 4.59
CA PHE A 28 -4.83 3.84 5.10
C PHE A 28 -5.01 4.91 4.02
N SER A 29 -3.96 5.19 3.23
CA SER A 29 -4.07 6.13 2.11
C SER A 29 -5.00 5.63 1.00
N VAL A 30 -4.99 4.32 0.73
CA VAL A 30 -5.92 3.70 -0.25
C VAL A 30 -7.35 3.77 0.27
N TYR A 31 -7.57 3.44 1.54
CA TYR A 31 -8.87 3.51 2.19
C TYR A 31 -9.46 4.92 2.12
N ASP A 32 -8.68 5.94 2.48
CA ASP A 32 -9.11 7.34 2.40
C ASP A 32 -9.47 7.75 0.97
N ALA A 33 -8.67 7.34 -0.03
CA ALA A 33 -8.98 7.62 -1.42
C ALA A 33 -10.30 6.97 -1.85
N ILE A 34 -10.55 5.72 -1.47
CA ILE A 34 -11.82 5.04 -1.79
C ILE A 34 -13.00 5.77 -1.13
N GLN A 35 -12.87 6.13 0.15
CA GLN A 35 -13.93 6.84 0.89
C GLN A 35 -14.25 8.22 0.31
N ASN A 36 -13.26 8.88 -0.30
CA ASN A 36 -13.44 10.18 -0.96
C ASN A 36 -13.90 10.05 -2.43
N GLY A 37 -14.22 8.84 -2.91
CA GLY A 37 -14.78 8.62 -4.24
C GLY A 37 -13.74 8.58 -5.38
N PHE A 38 -12.46 8.41 -5.07
CA PHE A 38 -11.46 8.15 -6.09
C PHE A 38 -11.66 6.74 -6.67
N ASN A 39 -11.72 6.65 -8.00
CA ASN A 39 -12.00 5.41 -8.72
C ASN A 39 -10.80 4.90 -9.54
N HIS A 40 -9.64 5.53 -9.39
CA HIS A 40 -8.41 5.15 -10.06
C HIS A 40 -7.21 5.42 -9.16
N ILE A 41 -6.45 4.38 -8.81
CA ILE A 41 -5.32 4.46 -7.87
C ILE A 41 -4.07 3.90 -8.53
N VAL A 42 -3.00 4.69 -8.59
CA VAL A 42 -1.71 4.28 -9.15
C VAL A 42 -0.70 4.06 -8.03
N LEU A 43 -0.28 2.80 -7.84
CA LEU A 43 0.80 2.43 -6.92
C LEU A 43 2.16 2.50 -7.61
N ILE A 44 3.06 3.34 -7.09
CA ILE A 44 4.45 3.42 -7.55
C ILE A 44 5.33 2.74 -6.50
N THR A 45 5.95 1.63 -6.88
CA THR A 45 6.80 0.78 -6.03
C THR A 45 8.00 0.24 -6.80
N LYS A 46 8.97 -0.36 -6.09
CA LYS A 46 10.11 -1.05 -6.71
C LYS A 46 9.64 -2.31 -7.45
N LYS A 47 10.36 -2.68 -8.51
CA LYS A 47 10.03 -3.87 -9.32
C LYS A 47 9.90 -5.13 -8.48
N ASP A 48 10.80 -5.34 -7.52
CA ASP A 48 10.82 -6.53 -6.64
C ASP A 48 9.59 -6.64 -5.73
N ASN A 49 8.93 -5.52 -5.44
CA ASN A 49 7.76 -5.47 -4.55
C ASN A 49 6.43 -5.47 -5.30
N LYS A 50 6.46 -5.35 -6.64
CA LYS A 50 5.27 -5.13 -7.47
C LYS A 50 4.26 -6.26 -7.30
N ASP A 51 4.69 -7.49 -7.53
CA ASP A 51 3.79 -8.66 -7.54
C ASP A 51 3.25 -8.93 -6.13
N TYR A 52 4.12 -8.87 -5.12
CA TYR A 52 3.72 -8.99 -3.72
C TYR A 52 2.64 -7.98 -3.30
N LEU A 53 2.85 -6.69 -3.60
CA LEU A 53 1.87 -5.64 -3.27
C LEU A 53 0.58 -5.80 -4.07
N TYR A 54 0.67 -6.24 -5.32
CA TYR A 54 -0.50 -6.49 -6.15
C TYR A 54 -1.37 -7.59 -5.55
N ASP A 55 -0.80 -8.75 -5.26
CA ASP A 55 -1.53 -9.89 -4.70
C ASP A 55 -2.08 -9.60 -3.30
N TYR A 56 -1.34 -8.84 -2.49
CA TYR A 56 -1.77 -8.45 -1.14
C TYR A 56 -2.97 -7.49 -1.17
N LEU A 57 -2.94 -6.47 -2.03
CA LEU A 57 -3.95 -5.40 -2.06
C LEU A 57 -5.17 -5.74 -2.90
N ARG A 58 -5.01 -6.51 -3.99
CA ARG A 58 -6.10 -6.83 -4.91
C ARG A 58 -7.38 -7.39 -4.25
N PRO A 59 -7.33 -8.29 -3.26
CA PRO A 59 -8.54 -8.79 -2.60
C PRO A 59 -9.16 -7.79 -1.62
N ARG A 60 -8.43 -6.73 -1.22
CA ARG A 60 -8.86 -5.71 -0.25
C ARG A 60 -9.43 -4.46 -0.91
N ILE A 61 -9.23 -4.30 -2.22
CA ILE A 61 -9.71 -3.17 -3.00
C ILE A 61 -10.97 -3.60 -3.78
N PRO A 62 -12.04 -2.76 -3.81
CA PRO A 62 -13.23 -3.02 -4.62
C PRO A 62 -12.88 -3.27 -6.09
N SER A 63 -13.54 -4.24 -6.72
CA SER A 63 -13.32 -4.58 -8.14
C SER A 63 -13.65 -3.46 -9.13
N SER A 64 -14.26 -2.37 -8.68
CA SER A 64 -14.63 -1.19 -9.47
C SER A 64 -13.50 -0.16 -9.59
N ILE A 65 -12.35 -0.38 -8.96
CA ILE A 65 -11.21 0.54 -8.87
C ILE A 65 -9.97 -0.08 -9.51
#